data_AF-A0A7C3X448-F1
#
_entry.id   AF-A0A7C3X448-F1
#
_cell.length_a   1.000
_cell.length_b   1.000
_cell.length_c   1.000
_cell.angle_alpha   90.00
_cell.angle_beta   90.00
_cell.angle_gamma   90.00
#
_symmetry.space_group_name_H-M   'P 1'
#
loop_
_entity.id
_entity.type
_entity.pdbx_description
1 polymer ?
#
loop_
_entity_poly.entity_id
_entity_poly.type
_entity_poly.pdbx_seq_one_letter_code
_entity_poly.pdbx_strand_id
1 'polypeptide(L)'
;MSEDTDASGGPRFMADRMLGKLARYLRLLGYDVAYPGECPDSRLLARAREEGRVLLTRDRGISGSGCAAAGSPRVVEIRSSRPLEQLAQLVSEGWIRGWRGTRCPLCNSELEPLEHHEARHLLLP
;
A
#
# COMPACT_ATOMS: atom_id res chain seq x y z
N MET A 1 26.69 -6.63 -16.97
CA MET A 1 25.70 -7.54 -16.36
C MET A 1 24.56 -6.67 -15.89
N SER A 2 23.54 -6.66 -16.75
CA SER A 2 22.20 -6.06 -16.67
C SER A 2 21.97 -4.95 -15.65
N GLU A 3 22.15 -3.72 -16.13
CA GLU A 3 21.46 -2.53 -15.63
C GLU A 3 19.97 -2.66 -16.03
N ASP A 4 19.18 -3.34 -15.19
CA ASP A 4 17.73 -3.34 -15.36
C ASP A 4 17.16 -2.05 -14.80
N THR A 5 16.94 -1.13 -15.72
CA THR A 5 16.17 0.11 -15.61
C THR A 5 14.86 -0.08 -14.81
N ASP A 6 14.82 0.38 -13.55
CA ASP A 6 13.56 0.69 -12.81
C ASP A 6 12.96 1.96 -13.42
N ALA A 7 12.50 1.87 -14.66
CA ALA A 7 11.63 2.87 -15.25
C ALA A 7 10.19 2.43 -14.97
N SER A 8 9.53 3.18 -14.08
CA SER A 8 8.08 3.19 -13.80
C SER A 8 7.51 2.07 -12.91
N GLY A 9 7.79 2.20 -11.61
CA GLY A 9 6.76 2.10 -10.55
C GLY A 9 6.43 0.69 -10.09
N GLY A 10 6.92 0.32 -8.91
CA GLY A 10 6.49 -0.90 -8.20
C GLY A 10 4.96 -0.96 -7.98
N PRO A 11 4.42 -2.12 -7.56
CA PRO A 11 2.98 -2.31 -7.41
C PRO A 11 2.37 -1.23 -6.51
N ARG A 12 1.26 -0.64 -6.97
CA ARG A 12 0.41 0.23 -6.15
C ARG A 12 -0.58 -0.62 -5.38
N PHE A 13 -0.73 -0.31 -4.10
CA PHE A 13 -1.59 -1.08 -3.22
C PHE A 13 -2.85 -0.28 -2.84
N MET A 14 -3.89 -1.02 -2.50
CA MET A 14 -5.04 -0.53 -1.75
C MET A 14 -5.18 -1.42 -0.52
N ALA A 15 -5.21 -0.85 0.67
CA ALA A 15 -5.37 -1.59 1.91
C ALA A 15 -6.78 -1.39 2.46
N ASP A 16 -7.42 -2.48 2.88
CA ASP A 16 -8.68 -2.40 3.61
C ASP A 16 -8.51 -1.77 5.01
N ARG A 17 -9.64 -1.51 5.68
CA ARG A 17 -9.68 -0.94 7.03
C ARG A 17 -8.96 -1.76 8.11
N MET A 18 -8.75 -3.06 7.91
CA MET A 18 -8.07 -3.94 8.87
C MET A 18 -6.54 -3.80 8.81
N LEU A 19 -6.03 -3.18 7.75
CA LEU A 19 -4.61 -3.11 7.43
C LEU A 19 -4.02 -1.70 7.57
N GLY A 20 -4.64 -0.83 8.38
CA GLY A 20 -4.15 0.55 8.57
C GLY A 20 -2.70 0.66 9.04
N LYS A 21 -2.24 -0.23 9.94
CA LYS A 21 -0.82 -0.26 10.36
C LYS A 21 0.11 -0.69 9.22
N LEU A 22 -0.30 -1.70 8.44
CA LEU A 22 0.45 -2.16 7.28
C LEU A 22 0.56 -1.06 6.22
N ALA A 23 -0.54 -0.37 5.92
CA ALA A 23 -0.56 0.74 4.98
C ALA A 23 0.44 1.85 5.39
N ARG A 24 0.48 2.20 6.68
CA ARG A 24 1.46 3.16 7.21
C ARG A 24 2.90 2.70 7.01
N TYR A 25 3.20 1.44 7.30
CA TYR A 25 4.56 0.92 7.15
C TYR A 25 5.00 0.83 5.68
N LEU A 26 4.11 0.38 4.80
CA LEU A 26 4.38 0.36 3.36
C LEU A 26 4.67 1.76 2.80
N ARG A 27 3.91 2.78 3.23
CA ARG A 27 4.16 4.18 2.86
C ARG A 27 5.53 4.68 3.36
N LEU A 28 5.90 4.35 4.59
CA LEU A 28 7.22 4.67 5.14
C LEU A 28 8.36 3.99 4.36
N LEU A 29 8.09 2.83 3.75
CA LEU A 29 9.02 2.13 2.87
C LEU A 29 9.01 2.65 1.43
N GLY A 30 8.16 3.63 1.10
CA GLY A 30 8.09 4.30 -0.20
C GLY A 30 7.02 3.75 -1.15
N TYR A 31 6.22 2.77 -0.72
CA TYR A 31 5.18 2.18 -1.57
C TYR A 31 3.93 3.05 -1.60
N ASP A 32 3.36 3.22 -2.80
CA ASP A 32 2.06 3.87 -2.99
C ASP A 32 0.94 2.96 -2.45
N VAL A 33 0.36 3.33 -1.31
CA VAL A 33 -0.75 2.60 -0.70
C VAL A 33 -1.93 3.52 -0.45
N ALA A 34 -3.03 3.28 -1.17
CA ALA A 34 -4.32 3.88 -0.87
C ALA A 34 -4.93 3.22 0.37
N TYR A 35 -5.49 4.03 1.27
CA TYR A 35 -6.20 3.56 2.46
C TYR A 35 -7.49 4.38 2.59
N PRO A 36 -8.59 3.95 1.93
CA PRO A 36 -9.82 4.72 1.86
C PRO A 36 -10.63 4.72 3.17
N GLY A 37 -10.17 4.01 4.21
CA GLY A 37 -10.88 3.91 5.49
C GLY A 37 -12.09 2.98 5.40
N GLU A 38 -13.23 3.42 5.95
CA GLU A 38 -14.48 2.67 5.91
C GLU A 38 -15.12 2.80 4.52
N CYS A 39 -15.11 1.68 3.78
CA CYS A 39 -15.60 1.60 2.42
C CYS A 39 -16.21 0.21 2.21
N PRO A 40 -17.40 0.08 1.61
CA PRO A 40 -17.97 -1.22 1.28
C PRO A 40 -17.06 -2.02 0.35
N ASP A 41 -17.01 -3.34 0.54
CA ASP A 41 -16.12 -4.25 -0.20
C ASP A 41 -16.27 -4.13 -1.73
N SER A 42 -17.51 -3.98 -2.22
CA SER A 42 -17.79 -3.80 -3.64
C SER A 42 -17.13 -2.54 -4.21
N ARG A 43 -17.15 -1.44 -3.45
CA ARG A 43 -16.52 -0.18 -3.83
C ARG A 43 -15.00 -0.26 -3.71
N LEU A 44 -14.48 -1.00 -2.73
CA LEU A 44 -13.05 -1.25 -2.57
C LEU A 44 -12.49 -2.02 -3.78
N LEU A 45 -13.16 -3.09 -4.19
CA LEU A 45 -12.81 -3.89 -5.37
C LEU A 45 -12.92 -3.07 -6.66
N ALA A 46 -14.02 -2.33 -6.85
CA ALA A 46 -14.21 -1.48 -8.03
C ALA A 46 -13.11 -0.44 -8.15
N ARG A 47 -12.77 0.24 -7.05
CA ARG A 47 -11.74 1.28 -7.02
C ARG A 47 -10.33 0.70 -7.21
N ALA A 48 -10.03 -0.44 -6.58
CA ALA A 48 -8.77 -1.14 -6.81
C ALA A 48 -8.61 -1.54 -8.28
N ARG A 49 -9.69 -1.97 -8.93
CA ARG A 49 -9.70 -2.28 -10.37
C ARG A 49 -9.48 -1.03 -11.23
N GLU A 50 -10.29 0.01 -11.02
CA GLU A 50 -10.24 1.26 -11.78
C GLU A 50 -8.87 1.94 -11.69
N GLU A 51 -8.26 1.93 -10.50
CA GLU A 51 -6.95 2.51 -10.26
C GLU A 51 -5.79 1.54 -10.55
N GLY A 52 -6.05 0.30 -10.98
CA GLY A 52 -5.01 -0.70 -11.24
C GLY A 52 -4.15 -1.00 -10.02
N ARG A 53 -4.75 -1.10 -8.84
CA ARG A 53 -4.11 -1.37 -7.55
C ARG A 53 -4.30 -2.83 -7.12
N VAL A 54 -3.30 -3.36 -6.44
CA VAL A 54 -3.38 -4.64 -5.74
C VAL A 54 -4.09 -4.42 -4.40
N LEU A 55 -5.22 -5.09 -4.19
CA LEU A 55 -5.97 -5.00 -2.95
C LEU A 55 -5.36 -5.93 -1.89
N LEU A 56 -4.93 -5.35 -0.78
CA LEU A 56 -4.52 -6.07 0.42
C LEU A 56 -5.72 -6.15 1.35
N THR A 57 -6.06 -7.36 1.80
CA THR A 57 -7.18 -7.56 2.71
C THR A 57 -6.93 -8.70 3.70
N ARG A 58 -7.51 -8.60 4.89
CA ARG A 58 -7.62 -9.74 5.82
C ARG A 58 -9.02 -10.37 5.83
N ASP A 59 -9.95 -9.78 5.09
CA ASP A 59 -11.32 -10.27 5.01
C ASP A 59 -11.41 -11.39 3.97
N ARG A 60 -11.76 -12.58 4.44
CA ARG A 60 -11.91 -13.77 3.58
C ARG A 60 -13.10 -13.68 2.63
N GLY A 61 -14.11 -12.86 2.96
CA GLY A 61 -15.24 -12.60 2.08
C GLY A 61 -14.80 -11.88 0.81
N ILE A 62 -13.86 -10.93 0.95
CA ILE A 62 -13.26 -10.19 -0.16
C ILE A 62 -12.31 -11.08 -0.96
N SER A 63 -11.43 -11.84 -0.30
CA SER A 63 -10.45 -12.70 -0.99
C SER A 63 -11.10 -13.87 -1.74
N GLY A 64 -12.21 -14.41 -1.24
CA GLY A 64 -12.96 -15.49 -1.88
C GLY A 64 -13.89 -15.00 -2.99
N SER A 65 -14.98 -14.33 -2.63
CA SER A 65 -16.09 -14.04 -3.56
C SER A 65 -15.83 -12.83 -4.46
N GLY A 66 -15.03 -11.87 -4.02
CA GLY A 66 -14.71 -10.65 -4.76
C GLY A 66 -13.79 -10.86 -5.97
N CYS A 67 -13.06 -11.98 -6.01
CA CYS A 67 -12.05 -12.28 -7.03
C CYS A 67 -12.58 -13.12 -8.20
N ALA A 68 -13.77 -13.70 -8.08
CA ALA A 68 -14.28 -14.70 -9.03
C ALA A 68 -14.84 -14.08 -10.33
N ALA A 69 -15.03 -12.77 -10.38
CA ALA A 69 -15.55 -12.08 -11.57
C ALA A 69 -14.43 -11.74 -12.56
N ALA A 70 -14.74 -11.88 -13.86
CA ALA A 70 -13.82 -11.47 -14.92
C ALA A 70 -13.49 -9.97 -14.78
N GLY A 71 -12.19 -9.65 -14.67
CA GLY A 71 -11.71 -8.28 -14.50
C GLY A 71 -11.66 -7.79 -13.06
N SER A 72 -11.85 -8.63 -12.04
CA SER A 72 -11.57 -8.26 -10.65
C SER A 72 -10.10 -7.83 -10.46
N PRO A 73 -9.82 -6.92 -9.49
CA PRO A 73 -8.45 -6.54 -9.19
C PRO A 73 -7.66 -7.73 -8.64
N ARG A 74 -6.33 -7.64 -8.66
CA ARG A 74 -5.50 -8.60 -7.91
C ARG A 74 -5.75 -8.40 -6.42
N VAL A 75 -6.01 -9.48 -5.70
CA VAL A 75 -6.22 -9.46 -4.25
C VAL A 75 -5.16 -10.32 -3.56
N VAL A 76 -4.60 -9.81 -2.48
CA VAL A 76 -3.67 -10.50 -1.59
C VAL A 76 -4.33 -10.64 -0.23
N GLU A 77 -4.60 -11.88 0.16
CA GLU A 77 -5.04 -12.21 1.50
C GLU A 77 -3.86 -12.15 2.47
N ILE A 78 -3.91 -11.20 3.40
CA ILE A 78 -2.96 -11.08 4.50
C ILE A 78 -3.36 -12.05 5.60
N ARG A 79 -2.44 -12.94 5.99
CA ARG A 79 -2.78 -14.07 6.87
C ARG A 79 -2.65 -13.70 8.36
N SER A 80 -1.62 -12.94 8.71
CA SER A 80 -1.34 -12.58 10.11
C SER A 80 -2.07 -11.32 10.57
N SER A 81 -2.34 -11.21 11.87
CA SER A 81 -2.76 -9.98 12.54
C SER A 81 -1.61 -9.08 12.98
N ARG A 82 -0.36 -9.58 12.96
CA ARG A 82 0.82 -8.89 13.45
C ARG A 82 1.50 -8.11 12.32
N PRO A 83 1.60 -6.77 12.39
CA PRO A 83 2.09 -5.95 11.27
C PRO A 83 3.43 -6.36 10.66
N LEU A 84 4.39 -6.80 11.50
CA LEU A 84 5.69 -7.25 11.00
C LEU A 84 5.60 -8.57 10.22
N GLU A 85 4.72 -9.49 10.62
CA GLU A 85 4.47 -10.73 9.89
C GLU A 85 3.73 -10.46 8.57
N GLN A 86 2.86 -9.45 8.55
CA GLN A 86 2.19 -8.99 7.32
C GLN A 86 3.19 -8.43 6.30
N LEU A 87 4.16 -7.63 6.76
CA LEU A 87 5.26 -7.16 5.92
C LEU A 87 6.13 -8.33 5.43
N ALA A 88 6.50 -9.25 6.33
CA ALA A 88 7.29 -10.42 5.99
C ALA A 88 6.61 -11.27 4.91
N GLN A 89 5.28 -11.45 4.99
CA GLN A 89 4.49 -12.11 3.94
C GLN A 89 4.64 -11.41 2.59
N LEU A 90 4.48 -10.08 2.54
CA LEU A 90 4.61 -9.31 1.29
C LEU A 90 6.02 -9.40 0.69
N VAL A 91 7.06 -9.46 1.53
CA VAL A 91 8.43 -9.69 1.09
C VAL A 91 8.60 -11.10 0.53
N SER A 92 8.16 -12.13 1.26
CA SER A 92 8.32 -13.53 0.85
C SER A 92 7.55 -13.88 -0.42
N GLU A 93 6.39 -13.23 -0.63
CA GLU A 93 5.58 -13.38 -1.84
C GLU A 93 6.04 -12.47 -2.99
N GLY A 94 7.09 -11.65 -2.78
CA GLY A 94 7.69 -10.81 -3.81
C GLY A 94 6.91 -9.55 -4.18
N TRP A 95 5.89 -9.17 -3.40
CA TRP A 95 5.12 -7.94 -3.61
C TRP A 95 5.91 -6.69 -3.31
N ILE A 96 6.81 -6.74 -2.33
CA ILE A 96 7.66 -5.62 -1.93
C ILE A 96 9.12 -6.04 -1.85
N ARG A 97 10.01 -5.08 -2.12
CA ARG A 97 11.47 -5.20 -2.06
C ARG A 97 12.06 -4.04 -1.27
N GLY A 98 12.45 -4.29 -0.02
CA GLY A 98 13.18 -3.31 0.81
C GLY A 98 12.60 -1.90 0.82
N TRP A 99 13.47 -0.93 1.06
CA TRP A 99 13.17 0.50 1.07
C TRP A 99 13.27 1.10 -0.35
N ARG A 100 12.30 1.94 -0.72
CA ARG A 100 12.21 2.63 -2.03
C ARG A 100 12.11 4.15 -1.91
N GLY A 101 12.42 4.70 -0.73
CA GLY A 101 12.14 6.09 -0.39
C GLY A 101 11.06 6.21 0.67
N THR A 102 10.47 7.39 0.82
CA THR A 102 9.48 7.66 1.86
C THR A 102 8.27 8.38 1.27
N ARG A 103 7.07 7.91 1.65
CA ARG A 103 5.80 8.62 1.45
C ARG A 103 5.23 9.00 2.79
N CYS A 104 4.41 10.04 2.81
CA CYS A 104 3.71 10.45 4.01
C CYS A 104 2.86 9.29 4.55
N PRO A 105 3.04 8.87 5.82
CA PRO A 105 2.27 7.76 6.39
C PRO A 105 0.77 8.07 6.49
N LEU A 106 0.40 9.36 6.51
CA LEU A 106 -0.98 9.82 6.63
C LEU A 106 -1.67 9.93 5.26
N CYS A 107 -1.10 10.68 4.33
CA CYS A 107 -1.73 11.01 3.05
C CYS A 107 -1.14 10.31 1.81
N ASN A 108 -0.08 9.52 1.95
CA ASN A 108 0.58 8.79 0.85
C ASN A 108 1.33 9.66 -0.20
N SER A 109 1.33 10.98 -0.05
CA SER A 109 2.12 11.88 -0.90
C SER A 109 3.62 11.59 -0.80
N GLU A 110 4.34 11.81 -1.88
CA GLU A 110 5.81 11.78 -1.89
C GLU A 110 6.34 12.88 -0.96
N LEU A 111 7.40 12.56 -0.23
CA LEU A 111 8.04 13.52 0.65
C LEU A 111 9.18 14.21 -0.10
N GLU A 112 9.20 15.52 0.00
CA GLU A 112 10.29 16.33 -0.53
C GLU A 112 11.26 16.69 0.60
N PRO A 113 12.58 16.72 0.33
CA PRO A 113 13.54 17.18 1.31
C PRO A 113 13.28 18.65 1.63
N LEU A 114 13.38 19.01 2.91
CA LEU A 114 13.29 20.37 3.39
C LEU A 114 14.46 20.63 4.34
N GLU A 115 15.16 21.74 4.17
CA GLU A 115 16.26 22.07 5.06
C GLU A 115 15.72 22.42 6.46
N HIS A 116 16.46 22.01 7.49
CA HIS A 116 16.01 22.19 8.88
C HIS A 116 15.71 23.65 9.24
N HIS A 117 16.45 24.61 8.65
CA HIS A 117 16.23 26.02 8.90
C HIS A 117 14.92 26.54 8.29
N GLU A 118 14.48 25.99 7.17
CA GLU A 118 13.22 26.32 6.49
C GLU A 118 12.01 25.73 7.23
N ALA A 119 12.19 24.54 7.81
CA ALA A 119 11.15 23.85 8.57
C ALA A 119 10.69 24.61 9.82
N ARG A 120 11.54 25.46 10.41
CA ARG A 120 11.24 26.19 11.65
C ARG A 120 9.98 27.04 11.59
N HIS A 121 9.63 27.58 10.42
CA HIS A 121 8.45 28.42 10.24
C HIS A 121 7.15 27.63 10.03
N LEU A 122 7.25 26.31 9.81
CA LEU A 122 6.11 25.42 9.59
C LEU A 122 5.71 24.63 10.84
N LEU A 123 6.55 24.64 11.87
CA LEU A 123 6.25 24.01 13.15
C LEU A 123 5.43 24.98 14.01
N LEU A 124 4.37 24.48 14.63
CA LEU A 124 3.68 25.23 15.68
C LEU A 124 4.68 25.50 16.84
N PRO A 125 4.61 26.68 17.46
CA PRO A 125 5.49 27.05 18.57
C PRO A 125 5.37 26.11 19.78
#